data_AF-A0A9X8EJK7-F1
#
_entry.id   AF-A0A9X8EJK7-F1
#
_cell.length_a   1.000
_cell.length_b   1.000
_cell.length_c   1.000
_cell.angle_alpha   90.00
_cell.angle_beta   90.00
_cell.angle_gamma   90.00
#
_symmetry.space_group_name_H-M   'P 1'
#
loop_
_entity.id
_entity.type
_entity.pdbx_description
1 polymer ?
#
loop_
_entity_poly.entity_id
_entity_poly.type
_entity_poly.pdbx_seq_one_letter_code
_entity_poly.pdbx_strand_id
1 'polypeptide(L)'
;MGQDHGAPTHLVRVIPTDYGQFVLELNNGEHRLLKGLVLTRELGWSELANPRKARQRTFSATQLGWPGGRTLGLDYLLAHAQPMNERELGWQSVDFSQCNRAPTPEHDTHHVYYVSLKPFDPQPFGLGESIHGGHGERGGMFSFDLAGLVAWPNWREHFELAGCGWAIALVDANTTDAQALLDVLIDAWCQREA
;
A
#
# COMPACT_ATOMS: atom_id res chain seq x y z
N MET A 1 -21.23 23.48 31.68
CA MET A 1 -20.11 23.57 30.72
C MET A 1 -19.67 22.14 30.47
N GLY A 2 -20.38 21.45 29.56
CA GLY A 2 -20.11 20.04 29.27
C GLY A 2 -18.80 19.96 28.51
N GLN A 3 -17.81 19.27 29.07
CA GLN A 3 -16.62 18.93 28.31
C GLN A 3 -17.05 17.91 27.26
N ASP A 4 -16.93 18.32 26.00
CA ASP A 4 -16.96 17.41 24.87
C ASP A 4 -15.70 16.54 24.97
N HIS A 5 -15.80 15.44 25.71
CA HIS A 5 -14.76 14.41 25.71
C HIS A 5 -14.86 13.71 24.37
N GLY A 6 -14.22 14.32 23.35
CA GLY A 6 -14.05 13.72 22.04
C GLY A 6 -13.58 12.28 22.21
N ALA A 7 -14.12 11.38 21.39
CA ALA A 7 -13.80 9.96 21.44
C ALA A 7 -12.27 9.76 21.51
N PRO A 8 -11.77 8.84 22.37
CA PRO A 8 -10.34 8.65 22.54
C PRO A 8 -9.68 8.34 21.21
N THR A 9 -8.55 8.99 20.95
CA THR A 9 -7.76 8.80 19.73
C THR A 9 -7.42 7.33 19.55
N HIS A 10 -7.64 6.80 18.35
CA HIS A 10 -7.29 5.42 18.01
C HIS A 10 -6.96 5.25 16.53
N LEU A 11 -6.22 4.18 16.22
CA LEU A 11 -5.89 3.77 14.86
C LEU A 11 -7.14 3.24 14.15
N VAL A 12 -7.35 3.71 12.91
CA VAL A 12 -8.40 3.23 12.01
C VAL A 12 -7.80 2.45 10.85
N ARG A 13 -6.67 2.93 10.32
CA ARG A 13 -5.96 2.28 9.21
C ARG A 13 -4.45 2.35 9.41
N VAL A 14 -3.75 1.31 8.96
CA VAL A 14 -2.28 1.27 8.90
C VAL A 14 -1.85 0.79 7.53
N ILE A 15 -1.33 1.73 6.74
CA ILE A 15 -0.94 1.51 5.35
C ILE A 15 0.59 1.42 5.27
N PRO A 16 1.17 0.22 5.05
CA PRO A 16 2.57 0.11 4.68
C PRO A 16 2.82 0.73 3.30
N THR A 17 4.00 1.31 3.11
CA THR A 17 4.42 1.93 1.84
C THR A 17 5.70 1.31 1.30
N ASP A 18 6.04 1.64 0.05
CA ASP A 18 7.19 1.08 -0.67
C ASP A 18 8.54 1.35 -0.03
N TYR A 19 8.59 2.43 0.74
CA TYR A 19 9.78 2.86 1.47
C TYR A 19 9.94 2.15 2.83
N GLY A 20 9.14 1.11 3.10
CA GLY A 20 9.12 0.44 4.40
C GLY A 20 8.63 1.35 5.52
N GLN A 21 7.75 2.30 5.20
CA GLN A 21 7.14 3.21 6.16
C GLN A 21 5.69 2.79 6.39
N PHE A 22 5.05 3.37 7.41
CA PHE A 22 3.66 3.09 7.73
C PHE A 22 2.92 4.41 7.91
N VAL A 23 1.89 4.63 7.09
CA VAL A 23 0.94 5.71 7.31
C VAL A 23 -0.12 5.21 8.29
N LEU A 24 -0.25 5.93 9.40
CA LEU A 24 -1.23 5.70 10.45
C LEU A 24 -2.37 6.69 10.24
N GLU A 25 -3.57 6.19 10.05
CA GLU A 25 -4.79 7.00 10.04
C GLU A 25 -5.49 6.90 11.39
N LEU A 26 -5.80 8.05 11.96
CA LEU A 26 -6.47 8.19 13.26
C LEU A 26 -7.95 8.53 13.08
N ASN A 27 -8.77 8.21 14.08
CA ASN A 27 -10.22 8.42 14.06
C ASN A 27 -10.67 9.89 13.96
N ASN A 28 -9.75 10.83 14.17
CA ASN A 28 -9.97 12.26 13.99
C ASN A 28 -9.60 12.75 12.57
N GLY A 29 -9.24 11.84 11.64
CA GLY A 29 -8.80 12.15 10.28
C GLY A 29 -7.32 12.56 10.16
N GLU A 30 -6.59 12.60 11.27
CA GLU A 30 -5.16 12.88 11.27
C GLU A 30 -4.36 11.70 10.71
N HIS A 31 -3.36 12.01 9.89
CA HIS A 31 -2.44 11.03 9.35
C HIS A 31 -1.03 11.25 9.88
N ARG A 32 -0.34 10.16 10.23
CA ARG A 32 1.05 10.21 10.69
C ARG A 32 1.92 9.16 10.00
N LEU A 33 3.17 9.51 9.73
CA LEU A 33 4.16 8.61 9.12
C LEU A 33 5.09 8.04 10.18
N LEU A 34 5.03 6.73 10.38
CA LEU A 34 6.04 5.98 11.12
C LEU A 34 7.12 5.50 10.13
N LYS A 35 8.37 5.94 10.32
CA LYS A 35 9.51 5.47 9.53
C LYS A 35 9.91 4.06 9.97
N GLY A 36 10.03 3.10 9.04
CA GLY A 36 10.46 1.73 9.37
C GLY A 36 11.85 1.64 9.98
N LEU A 37 12.70 2.67 9.82
CA LEU A 37 13.99 2.76 10.50
C LEU A 37 13.87 2.68 12.03
N VAL A 38 12.77 3.12 12.63
CA VAL A 38 12.51 2.98 14.07
C VAL A 38 12.52 1.50 14.47
N LEU A 39 11.90 0.63 13.66
CA LEU A 39 11.82 -0.81 13.93
C LEU A 39 13.20 -1.47 14.00
N THR A 40 14.16 -0.98 13.21
CA THR A 40 15.48 -1.60 13.07
C THR A 40 16.52 -0.92 13.94
N ARG A 41 16.66 0.41 13.86
CA ARG A 41 17.73 1.16 14.52
C ARG A 41 17.49 1.37 16.01
N GLU A 42 16.23 1.55 16.40
CA GLU A 42 15.88 1.85 17.79
C GLU A 42 15.47 0.58 18.54
N LEU A 43 14.65 -0.26 17.91
CA LEU A 43 14.09 -1.47 18.54
C LEU A 43 14.89 -2.75 18.25
N GLY A 44 15.86 -2.70 17.34
CA GLY A 44 16.73 -3.83 17.03
C GLY A 44 16.05 -4.97 16.25
N TRP A 45 14.87 -4.75 15.67
CA TRP A 45 14.13 -5.78 14.92
C TRP A 45 14.65 -5.88 13.48
N SER A 46 15.89 -6.33 13.33
CA SER A 46 16.62 -6.43 12.05
C SER A 46 15.88 -7.23 10.98
N GLU A 47 15.06 -8.21 11.37
CA GLU A 47 14.23 -8.98 10.44
C GLU A 47 13.20 -8.12 9.69
N LEU A 48 12.77 -7.01 10.29
CA LEU A 48 11.82 -6.05 9.69
C LEU A 48 12.54 -4.99 8.84
N ALA A 49 13.87 -5.09 8.64
CA ALA A 49 14.57 -4.27 7.66
C ALA A 49 14.14 -4.58 6.22
N ASN A 50 13.63 -5.79 5.98
CA ASN A 50 13.03 -6.16 4.70
C ASN A 50 11.59 -5.63 4.65
N PRO A 51 11.25 -4.69 3.74
CA PRO A 51 9.89 -4.14 3.63
C PRO A 51 8.80 -5.20 3.43
N ARG A 52 9.12 -6.34 2.81
CA ARG A 52 8.19 -7.46 2.63
C ARG A 52 7.83 -8.17 3.93
N LYS A 53 8.77 -8.25 4.88
CA LYS A 53 8.49 -8.75 6.22
C LYS A 53 7.83 -7.67 7.07
N ALA A 54 8.25 -6.42 6.90
CA ALA A 54 7.69 -5.28 7.62
C ALA A 54 6.22 -5.03 7.28
N ARG A 55 5.77 -5.28 6.04
CA ARG A 55 4.35 -5.17 5.68
C ARG A 55 3.47 -6.27 6.29
N GLN A 56 4.03 -7.37 6.81
CA GLN A 56 3.24 -8.40 7.48
C GLN A 56 2.87 -7.92 8.88
N ARG A 57 1.84 -7.07 8.94
CA ARG A 57 1.38 -6.39 10.15
C ARG A 57 -0.04 -6.77 10.52
N THR A 58 -0.32 -6.67 11.81
CA THR A 58 -1.67 -6.67 12.39
C THR A 58 -1.82 -5.39 13.20
N PHE A 59 -3.00 -4.79 13.24
CA PHE A 59 -3.24 -3.65 14.12
C PHE A 59 -4.61 -3.76 14.79
N SER A 60 -4.73 -3.05 15.90
CA SER A 60 -5.99 -2.78 16.61
C SER A 60 -6.12 -1.28 16.80
N ALA A 61 -7.21 -0.83 17.42
CA ALA A 61 -7.42 0.57 17.78
C ALA A 61 -6.23 1.19 18.55
N THR A 62 -5.47 0.39 19.31
CA THR A 62 -4.45 0.90 20.23
C THR A 62 -3.05 0.33 20.00
N GLN A 63 -2.86 -0.58 19.04
CA GLN A 63 -1.58 -1.26 18.86
C GLN A 63 -1.30 -1.62 17.40
N LEU A 64 -0.02 -1.60 17.04
CA LEU A 64 0.51 -2.14 15.79
C LEU A 64 1.48 -3.28 16.11
N GLY A 65 1.37 -4.40 15.40
CA GLY A 65 2.12 -5.62 15.69
C GLY A 65 2.65 -6.33 14.46
N TRP A 66 3.69 -7.11 14.68
CA TRP A 66 4.38 -7.96 13.70
C TRP A 66 4.59 -9.37 14.28
N PRO A 67 4.84 -10.37 13.41
CA PRO A 67 5.20 -11.72 13.83
C PRO A 67 6.33 -11.75 14.86
N GLY A 68 6.30 -12.74 15.76
CA GLY A 68 7.28 -12.90 16.84
C GLY A 68 7.03 -12.03 18.07
N GLY A 69 5.79 -11.56 18.28
CA GLY A 69 5.40 -10.80 19.49
C GLY A 69 5.90 -9.35 19.53
N ARG A 70 6.28 -8.80 18.38
CA ARG A 70 6.80 -7.43 18.25
C ARG A 70 5.62 -6.47 18.14
N THR A 71 5.40 -5.63 19.15
CA THR A 71 4.24 -4.74 19.20
C THR A 71 4.61 -3.35 19.67
N LEU A 72 3.96 -2.33 19.10
CA LEU A 72 4.03 -0.94 19.49
C LEU A 72 2.64 -0.47 19.93
N GLY A 73 2.57 0.14 21.11
CA GLY A 73 1.36 0.78 21.61
C GLY A 73 1.14 2.15 20.98
N LEU A 74 -0.12 2.61 21.01
CA LEU A 74 -0.53 3.90 20.44
C LEU A 74 0.33 5.07 20.95
N ASP A 75 0.61 5.15 22.25
CA ASP A 75 1.43 6.23 22.81
C ASP A 75 2.83 6.28 22.18
N TYR A 76 3.45 5.12 21.97
CA TYR A 76 4.74 5.03 21.29
C TYR A 76 4.62 5.47 19.83
N LEU A 77 3.59 5.01 19.13
CA LEU A 77 3.33 5.39 17.74
C LEU A 77 3.14 6.91 17.60
N LEU A 78 2.34 7.53 18.47
CA LEU A 78 2.11 8.97 18.44
C LEU A 78 3.37 9.78 18.77
N ALA A 79 4.25 9.26 19.63
CA ALA A 79 5.51 9.91 19.97
C ALA A 79 6.57 9.84 18.86
N HIS A 80 6.54 8.80 18.01
CA HIS A 80 7.59 8.55 16.99
C HIS A 80 7.11 8.77 15.54
N ALA A 81 5.80 8.79 15.29
CA ALA A 81 5.24 9.07 13.97
C ALA A 81 5.06 10.58 13.74
N GLN A 82 5.44 11.04 12.56
CA GLN A 82 5.41 12.45 12.20
C GLN A 82 4.07 12.80 11.54
N PRO A 83 3.38 13.88 11.94
CA PRO A 83 2.17 14.35 11.25
C PRO A 83 2.44 14.58 9.76
N MET A 84 1.46 14.24 8.92
CA MET A 84 1.53 14.40 7.47
C MET A 84 0.57 15.47 6.98
N ASN A 85 0.98 16.21 5.95
CA ASN A 85 0.08 17.06 5.18
C ASN A 85 -0.46 16.35 3.92
N GLU A 86 -1.46 16.94 3.26
CA GLU A 86 -2.12 16.38 2.07
C GLU A 86 -1.14 16.08 0.93
N ARG A 87 -0.13 16.94 0.73
CA ARG A 87 0.88 16.74 -0.31
C ARG A 87 1.74 15.51 -0.03
N GLU A 88 2.14 15.32 1.22
CA GLU A 88 2.91 14.14 1.64
C GLU A 88 2.09 12.86 1.52
N LEU A 89 0.79 12.91 1.82
CA LEU A 89 -0.13 11.78 1.67
C LEU A 89 -0.29 11.37 0.20
N GLY A 90 -0.43 12.33 -0.72
CA GLY A 90 -0.54 12.06 -2.16
C GLY A 90 0.70 11.41 -2.78
N TRP A 91 1.83 11.37 -2.07
CA TRP A 91 3.05 10.69 -2.51
C TRP A 91 3.18 9.26 -1.99
N GLN A 92 2.28 8.81 -1.12
CA GLN A 92 2.36 7.46 -0.56
C GLN A 92 1.80 6.44 -1.56
N SER A 93 2.61 5.43 -1.85
CA SER A 93 2.28 4.34 -2.76
C SER A 93 2.56 2.97 -2.13
N VAL A 94 1.89 1.98 -2.72
CA VAL A 94 2.09 0.55 -2.52
C VAL A 94 2.36 -0.08 -3.89
N ASP A 95 3.57 -0.60 -4.08
CA ASP A 95 4.06 -1.44 -5.15
C ASP A 95 3.39 -2.80 -4.99
N PHE A 96 2.14 -2.83 -5.43
CA PHE A 96 1.22 -3.93 -5.19
C PHE A 96 1.67 -5.19 -5.90
N SER A 97 2.06 -5.09 -7.18
CA SER A 97 2.63 -6.22 -7.92
C SER A 97 3.43 -5.76 -9.11
N GLN A 98 4.44 -6.54 -9.48
CA GLN A 98 5.16 -6.40 -10.73
C GLN A 98 5.64 -7.77 -11.21
N CYS A 99 5.55 -8.02 -12.51
CA CYS A 99 6.02 -9.26 -13.11
C CYS A 99 6.65 -9.00 -14.48
N ASN A 100 7.86 -9.52 -14.67
CA ASN A 100 8.51 -9.53 -15.98
C ASN A 100 7.95 -10.70 -16.80
N ARG A 101 7.34 -10.37 -17.94
CA ARG A 101 6.79 -11.31 -18.91
C ARG A 101 7.71 -11.57 -20.10
N ALA A 102 8.90 -10.97 -20.09
CA ALA A 102 9.92 -11.30 -21.07
C ALA A 102 10.33 -12.79 -21.00
N PRO A 103 10.67 -13.42 -22.14
CA PRO A 103 10.77 -12.81 -23.47
C PRO A 103 9.41 -12.54 -24.12
N THR A 104 9.26 -11.38 -24.76
CA THR A 104 8.11 -11.02 -25.60
C THR A 104 8.58 -10.42 -26.93
N PRO A 105 7.70 -10.30 -27.95
CA PRO A 105 8.06 -9.60 -29.19
C PRO A 105 8.54 -8.16 -28.98
N GLU A 106 8.15 -7.51 -27.88
CA GLU A 106 8.56 -6.14 -27.55
C GLU A 106 9.96 -6.06 -26.95
N HIS A 107 10.38 -7.08 -26.18
CA HIS A 107 11.73 -7.15 -25.61
C HIS A 107 12.07 -8.55 -25.08
N ASP A 108 13.30 -8.99 -25.33
CA ASP A 108 13.75 -10.34 -24.96
C ASP A 108 13.95 -10.53 -23.45
N THR A 109 14.22 -9.45 -22.71
CA THR A 109 14.61 -9.55 -21.28
C THR A 109 13.84 -8.65 -20.34
N HIS A 110 13.03 -7.71 -20.85
CA HIS A 110 12.41 -6.66 -20.04
C HIS A 110 11.08 -6.22 -20.64
N HIS A 111 10.02 -6.87 -20.16
CA HIS A 111 8.65 -6.49 -20.44
C HIS A 111 7.85 -6.66 -19.15
N VAL A 112 7.84 -5.61 -18.34
CA VAL A 112 7.31 -5.64 -16.97
C VAL A 112 5.93 -5.03 -16.95
N TYR A 113 4.96 -5.79 -16.46
CA TYR A 113 3.65 -5.28 -16.07
C TYR A 113 3.65 -5.03 -14.56
N TYR A 114 3.10 -3.90 -14.14
CA TYR A 114 2.99 -3.56 -12.73
C TYR A 114 1.65 -2.93 -12.38
N VAL A 115 1.28 -3.11 -11.12
CA VAL A 115 0.13 -2.49 -10.47
C VAL A 115 0.65 -1.80 -9.21
N SER A 116 0.26 -0.53 -9.04
CA SER A 116 0.51 0.25 -7.83
C SER A 116 -0.81 0.75 -7.24
N LEU A 117 -0.85 0.90 -5.92
CA LEU A 117 -1.96 1.53 -5.21
C LEU A 117 -1.47 2.84 -4.60
N LYS A 118 -2.25 3.91 -4.75
CA LYS A 118 -2.01 5.22 -4.14
C LYS A 118 -3.17 5.56 -3.21
N PRO A 119 -3.16 5.09 -1.96
CA PRO A 119 -4.38 5.02 -1.14
C PRO A 119 -5.01 6.37 -0.77
N PHE A 120 -4.29 7.47 -0.99
CA PHE A 120 -4.73 8.83 -0.71
C PHE A 120 -4.89 9.68 -1.98
N ASP A 121 -4.72 9.10 -3.17
CA ASP A 121 -4.90 9.76 -4.45
C ASP A 121 -6.35 9.58 -4.93
N PRO A 122 -7.00 10.58 -5.55
CA PRO A 122 -8.32 10.44 -6.16
C PRO A 122 -8.41 9.32 -7.22
N GLN A 123 -7.29 8.95 -7.84
CA GLN A 123 -7.15 7.86 -8.80
C GLN A 123 -6.17 6.82 -8.26
N PRO A 124 -6.58 6.01 -7.27
CA PRO A 124 -5.67 5.22 -6.48
C PRO A 124 -5.15 3.98 -7.21
N PHE A 125 -5.72 3.58 -8.35
CA PHE A 125 -5.35 2.35 -9.06
C PHE A 125 -4.42 2.64 -10.24
N GLY A 126 -3.12 2.42 -10.05
CA GLY A 126 -2.10 2.60 -11.09
C GLY A 126 -1.82 1.29 -11.82
N LEU A 127 -2.03 1.25 -13.13
CA LEU A 127 -1.71 0.11 -13.99
C LEU A 127 -0.70 0.56 -15.04
N GLY A 128 0.47 -0.09 -15.09
CA GLY A 128 1.53 0.30 -15.99
C GLY A 128 2.34 -0.84 -16.58
N GLU A 129 3.11 -0.46 -17.59
CA GLU A 129 3.97 -1.32 -18.40
C GLU A 129 5.32 -0.62 -18.59
N SER A 130 6.41 -1.39 -18.47
CA SER A 130 7.78 -0.94 -18.72
C SER A 130 8.46 -1.91 -19.69
N ILE A 131 8.92 -1.37 -20.80
CA ILE A 131 9.56 -2.06 -21.92
C ILE A 131 10.97 -1.51 -22.10
N HIS A 132 11.93 -2.37 -22.44
CA HIS A 132 13.37 -2.08 -22.69
C HIS A 132 14.26 -1.77 -21.47
N GLY A 133 13.77 -1.16 -20.38
CA GLY A 133 14.55 -0.87 -19.16
C GLY A 133 15.72 0.12 -19.37
N GLY A 134 15.84 1.17 -18.54
CA GLY A 134 16.96 2.13 -18.61
C GLY A 134 16.75 3.29 -19.60
N HIS A 135 17.80 3.88 -20.18
CA HIS A 135 17.70 5.18 -20.90
C HIS A 135 16.82 5.21 -22.19
N GLY A 136 16.17 4.11 -22.56
CA GLY A 136 15.25 4.01 -23.70
C GLY A 136 13.89 3.40 -23.34
N GLU A 137 13.42 3.55 -22.08
CA GLU A 137 12.16 2.94 -21.65
C GLU A 137 10.99 3.35 -22.55
N ARG A 138 10.25 2.34 -23.01
CA ARG A 138 8.93 2.49 -23.62
C ARG A 138 7.89 1.96 -22.63
N GLY A 139 6.66 2.43 -22.74
CA GLY A 139 5.58 2.08 -21.81
C GLY A 139 5.00 3.30 -21.12
N GLY A 140 4.27 3.09 -20.03
CA GLY A 140 3.56 4.13 -19.33
C GLY A 140 2.72 3.59 -18.19
N MET A 141 2.05 4.50 -17.49
CA MET A 141 1.12 4.16 -16.41
C MET A 141 -0.16 4.96 -16.61
N PHE A 142 -1.28 4.30 -16.39
CA PHE A 142 -2.58 4.94 -16.26
C PHE A 142 -3.03 4.83 -14.81
N SER A 143 -3.54 5.94 -14.26
CA SER A 143 -4.19 5.98 -12.95
C SER A 143 -5.70 6.00 -13.15
N PHE A 144 -6.41 5.23 -12.34
CA PHE A 144 -7.87 5.15 -12.39
C PHE A 144 -8.47 5.38 -11.01
N ASP A 145 -9.64 6.02 -10.99
CA ASP A 145 -10.59 5.80 -9.91
C ASP A 145 -11.23 4.41 -10.05
N LEU A 146 -12.06 3.99 -9.08
CA LEU A 146 -12.67 2.66 -9.13
C LEU A 146 -13.57 2.49 -10.37
N ALA A 147 -14.37 3.51 -10.70
CA ALA A 147 -15.28 3.47 -11.85
C ALA A 147 -14.51 3.32 -13.17
N GLY A 148 -13.41 4.08 -13.33
CA GLY A 148 -12.52 4.00 -14.48
C GLY A 148 -11.82 2.66 -14.58
N LEU A 149 -11.36 2.09 -13.46
CA LEU A 149 -10.73 0.78 -13.43
C LEU A 149 -11.69 -0.30 -13.95
N VAL A 150 -12.90 -0.38 -13.38
CA VAL A 150 -13.86 -1.43 -13.76
C VAL A 150 -14.41 -1.26 -15.18
N ALA A 151 -14.42 -0.03 -15.70
CA ALA A 151 -14.80 0.27 -17.08
C ALA A 151 -13.68 -0.03 -18.09
N TRP A 152 -12.42 -0.14 -17.66
CA TRP A 152 -11.30 -0.39 -18.57
C TRP A 152 -11.29 -1.84 -19.06
N PRO A 153 -11.48 -2.14 -20.36
CA PRO A 153 -11.73 -3.51 -20.83
C PRO A 153 -10.68 -4.55 -20.44
N ASN A 154 -9.42 -4.13 -20.30
CA ASN A 154 -8.28 -5.04 -20.16
C ASN A 154 -7.71 -5.07 -18.73
N TRP A 155 -8.39 -4.48 -17.73
CA TRP A 155 -7.85 -4.42 -16.37
C TRP A 155 -7.56 -5.80 -15.77
N ARG A 156 -8.40 -6.80 -16.07
CA ARG A 156 -8.22 -8.19 -15.61
C ARG A 156 -6.97 -8.83 -16.21
N GLU A 157 -6.81 -8.70 -17.52
CA GLU A 157 -5.62 -9.20 -18.22
C GLU A 157 -4.34 -8.53 -17.68
N HIS A 158 -4.39 -7.23 -17.43
CA HIS A 158 -3.26 -6.51 -16.83
C HIS A 158 -2.91 -7.02 -15.44
N PHE A 159 -3.90 -7.33 -14.60
CA PHE A 159 -3.67 -7.91 -13.27
C PHE A 159 -3.03 -9.30 -13.37
N GLU A 160 -3.47 -10.14 -14.30
CA GLU A 160 -2.82 -11.42 -14.57
C GLU A 160 -1.37 -11.22 -15.03
N LEU A 161 -1.13 -10.34 -16.00
CA LEU A 161 0.20 -10.04 -16.51
C LEU A 161 1.12 -9.45 -15.43
N ALA A 162 0.62 -8.62 -14.53
CA ALA A 162 1.37 -8.08 -13.40
C ALA A 162 1.60 -9.09 -12.26
N GLY A 163 1.03 -10.31 -12.34
CA GLY A 163 1.19 -11.37 -11.34
C GLY A 163 0.25 -11.25 -10.14
N CYS A 164 -0.79 -10.40 -10.23
CA CYS A 164 -1.79 -10.20 -9.19
C CYS A 164 -3.20 -10.63 -9.60
N GLY A 165 -3.34 -11.64 -10.46
CA GLY A 165 -4.65 -12.20 -10.88
C GLY A 165 -5.55 -12.60 -9.71
N TRP A 166 -4.97 -12.98 -8.57
CA TRP A 166 -5.69 -13.25 -7.33
C TRP A 166 -6.55 -12.07 -6.82
N ALA A 167 -6.18 -10.84 -7.16
CA ALA A 167 -6.89 -9.63 -6.73
C ALA A 167 -8.15 -9.36 -7.57
N ILE A 168 -8.31 -9.99 -8.74
CA ILE A 168 -9.47 -9.80 -9.62
C ILE A 168 -10.76 -10.09 -8.87
N ALA A 169 -10.82 -11.21 -8.15
CA ALA A 169 -12.01 -11.58 -7.38
C ALA A 169 -12.33 -10.57 -6.26
N LEU A 170 -11.32 -9.89 -5.70
CA LEU A 170 -11.52 -8.86 -4.67
C LEU A 170 -12.07 -7.57 -5.27
N VAL A 171 -11.59 -7.18 -6.46
CA VAL A 171 -12.13 -6.05 -7.23
C VAL A 171 -13.58 -6.33 -7.63
N ASP A 172 -13.86 -7.51 -8.16
CA ASP A 172 -15.22 -7.92 -8.58
C ASP A 172 -16.22 -7.95 -7.39
N ALA A 173 -15.73 -8.23 -6.17
CA ALA A 173 -16.57 -8.21 -4.96
C ALA A 173 -16.81 -6.79 -4.40
N ASN A 174 -16.05 -5.78 -4.83
CA ASN A 174 -16.07 -4.43 -4.24
C ASN A 174 -16.06 -3.34 -5.32
N THR A 175 -17.02 -3.37 -6.26
CA THR A 175 -17.04 -2.47 -7.43
C THR A 175 -17.59 -1.07 -7.16
N THR A 176 -18.07 -0.78 -5.95
CA THR A 176 -18.74 0.50 -5.62
C THR A 176 -18.07 1.31 -4.52
N ASP A 177 -17.18 0.69 -3.74
CA ASP A 177 -16.52 1.33 -2.60
C ASP A 177 -14.99 1.23 -2.77
N ALA A 178 -14.39 2.32 -3.23
CA ALA A 178 -12.96 2.40 -3.50
C ALA A 178 -12.13 2.25 -2.21
N GLN A 179 -12.63 2.78 -1.10
CA GLN A 179 -11.94 2.76 0.19
C GLN A 179 -11.93 1.34 0.74
N ALA A 180 -13.10 0.68 0.77
CA ALA A 180 -13.20 -0.72 1.17
C ALA A 180 -12.37 -1.64 0.27
N LEU A 181 -12.37 -1.42 -1.05
CA LEU A 181 -11.53 -2.18 -1.97
C LEU A 181 -10.03 -2.00 -1.67
N LEU A 182 -9.56 -0.77 -1.48
CA LEU A 182 -8.16 -0.49 -1.16
C LEU A 182 -7.73 -1.22 0.12
N ASP A 183 -8.56 -1.18 1.16
CA ASP A 183 -8.25 -1.84 2.43
C ASP A 183 -8.16 -3.36 2.26
N VAL A 184 -9.12 -3.97 1.56
CA VAL A 184 -9.11 -5.41 1.26
C VAL A 184 -7.88 -5.81 0.42
N LEU A 185 -7.53 -5.02 -0.59
CA LEU A 185 -6.35 -5.29 -1.44
C LEU A 185 -5.06 -5.19 -0.63
N ILE A 186 -4.88 -4.12 0.14
CA ILE A 186 -3.68 -3.88 0.94
C ILE A 186 -3.54 -4.94 2.02
N ASP A 187 -4.62 -5.31 2.72
CA ASP A 187 -4.59 -6.38 3.71
C ASP A 187 -4.21 -7.73 3.09
N ALA A 188 -4.84 -8.10 1.97
CA ALA A 188 -4.52 -9.33 1.27
C ALA A 188 -3.06 -9.34 0.77
N TRP A 189 -2.55 -8.21 0.28
CA TRP A 189 -1.16 -8.04 -0.12
C TRP A 189 -0.18 -8.17 1.06
N CYS A 190 -0.53 -7.61 2.22
CA CYS A 190 0.27 -7.69 3.43
C CYS A 190 0.44 -9.13 3.93
N GLN A 191 -0.59 -9.97 3.79
CA GLN A 191 -0.56 -11.36 4.24
C GLN A 191 0.09 -12.33 3.25
N ARG A 192 0.33 -11.90 2.00
CA ARG A 192 0.95 -12.75 0.99
C ARG A 192 2.46 -12.84 1.19
N GLU A 193 2.93 -14.07 1.28
CA GLU A 193 4.34 -14.41 1.12
C GLU A 193 4.79 -14.03 -0.31
N ALA A 194 6.05 -13.61 -0.43
CA ALA A 194 6.67 -13.27 -1.70
C ALA A 194 7.35 -14.50 -2.31
#